data_AF-A0A7H9HP66-F1
#
_entry.id   AF-A0A7H9HP66-F1
#
_cell.length_a   1.000
_cell.length_b   1.000
_cell.length_c   1.000
_cell.angle_alpha   90.00
_cell.angle_beta   90.00
_cell.angle_gamma   90.00
#
_symmetry.space_group_name_H-M   'P 1'
#
loop_
_entity.id
_entity.type
_entity.pdbx_description
1 polymer ?
#
loop_
_entity_poly.entity_id
_entity_poly.type
_entity_poly.pdbx_seq_one_letter_code
_entity_poly.pdbx_strand_id
1 'polypeptide(L)'
;MFATRNFQFHVGRSTFDLDAGTMVAQSFVVNKYTLALIVCSLGAAIGSEFLQKILSFGRRSFDPMDMLCNALGSVIGIAFAYYQER
;
A
#
# COMPACT_ATOMS: atom_id res chain seq x y z
N MET A 1 -16.48 -11.69 9.83
CA MET A 1 -15.60 -11.25 10.94
C MET A 1 -14.98 -9.94 10.49
N PHE A 2 -15.42 -8.81 11.07
CA PHE A 2 -15.20 -7.47 10.52
C PHE A 2 -13.76 -7.01 10.71
N ALA A 3 -12.96 -7.06 9.63
CA ALA A 3 -11.68 -6.38 9.57
C ALA A 3 -11.94 -4.88 9.37
N THR A 4 -11.40 -4.07 10.28
CA THR A 4 -11.47 -2.60 10.34
C THR A 4 -11.45 -1.98 8.94
N ARG A 5 -12.47 -1.17 8.60
CA ARG A 5 -12.58 -0.55 7.25
C ARG A 5 -11.42 0.41 6.94
N ASN A 6 -10.80 0.97 7.98
CA ASN A 6 -9.72 1.93 7.88
C ASN A 6 -8.56 1.50 8.78
N PHE A 7 -7.34 1.75 8.31
CA PHE A 7 -6.12 1.70 9.12
C PHE A 7 -5.86 3.08 9.71
N GLN A 8 -5.70 3.14 11.03
CA GLN A 8 -5.30 4.35 11.73
C GLN A 8 -3.82 4.25 12.08
N PHE A 9 -3.01 5.10 11.48
CA PHE A 9 -1.60 5.23 11.79
C PHE A 9 -1.41 6.32 12.83
N HIS A 10 -0.90 5.94 14.00
CA HIS A 10 -0.44 6.89 15.00
C HIS A 10 1.01 7.23 14.68
N VAL A 11 1.24 8.45 14.17
CA VAL A 11 2.59 8.97 14.00
C VAL A 11 2.97 9.59 15.35
N GLY A 12 4.12 9.20 15.93
CA GLY A 12 4.58 9.69 17.25
C GLY A 12 4.87 11.19 17.33
N ARG A 13 4.38 11.98 16.37
CA ARG A 13 4.46 13.44 16.34
C ARG A 13 3.18 13.99 16.98
N SER A 14 3.32 14.51 18.19
CA SER A 14 2.28 15.30 18.84
C SER A 14 2.51 16.76 18.51
N THR A 15 1.50 17.45 18.00
CA THR A 15 1.54 18.90 17.79
C THR A 15 0.89 19.56 19.00
N PHE A 16 1.59 20.54 19.58
CA PHE A 16 1.05 21.33 20.68
C PHE A 16 0.12 22.41 20.10
N ASP A 17 -1.16 22.34 20.43
CA ASP A 17 -2.15 23.31 20.03
C ASP A 17 -2.09 24.50 21.01
N LEU A 18 -1.67 25.65 20.50
CA LEU A 18 -1.47 26.88 21.27
C LEU A 18 -2.79 27.52 21.73
N ASP A 19 -3.89 27.27 21.02
CA ASP A 19 -5.21 27.85 21.33
C ASP A 19 -5.94 27.00 22.38
N ALA A 20 -5.78 25.68 22.31
CA ALA A 20 -6.41 24.75 23.25
C ALA A 20 -5.51 24.39 24.45
N GLY A 21 -4.21 24.71 24.42
CA GLY A 21 -3.24 24.37 25.47
C GLY A 21 -3.05 22.85 25.64
N THR A 22 -3.32 22.06 24.61
CA THR A 22 -3.30 20.59 24.67
C THR A 22 -2.39 19.97 23.63
N MET A 23 -1.89 18.77 23.95
CA MET A 23 -1.12 17.94 23.02
C MET A 23 -2.09 17.17 22.13
N VAL A 24 -2.09 17.46 20.82
CA VAL A 24 -2.89 16.73 19.84
C VAL A 24 -1.99 15.70 19.16
N ALA A 25 -2.29 14.42 19.40
CA ALA A 25 -1.65 13.34 18.68
C ALA A 25 -2.15 13.33 17.22
N GLN A 26 -1.25 13.44 16.25
CA GLN A 26 -1.64 13.29 14.86
C GLN A 26 -1.87 11.82 14.53
N SER A 27 -3.09 11.51 14.11
CA SER A 27 -3.43 10.20 13.58
C SER A 27 -3.86 10.35 12.12
N PHE A 28 -3.30 9.51 11.25
CA PHE A 28 -3.66 9.45 9.84
C PHE A 28 -4.59 8.25 9.65
N VAL A 29 -5.79 8.50 9.13
CA VAL A 29 -6.74 7.45 8.79
C VAL A 29 -6.64 7.19 7.30
N VAL A 30 -6.22 5.98 6.92
CA VAL A 30 -6.07 5.56 5.51
C VAL A 30 -7.00 4.38 5.25
N ASN A 31 -7.68 4.40 4.11
CA ASN A 31 -8.53 3.29 3.70
C ASN A 31 -7.66 2.05 3.39
N LYS A 32 -8.06 0.88 3.89
CA LYS A 32 -7.34 -0.38 3.67
C LYS A 32 -7.16 -0.73 2.19
N TYR A 33 -8.10 -0.34 1.33
CA TYR A 33 -8.01 -0.57 -0.12
C TYR A 33 -6.97 0.33 -0.78
N THR A 34 -6.80 1.56 -0.28
CA THR A 34 -5.74 2.46 -0.74
C THR A 34 -4.37 1.94 -0.32
N LEU A 35 -4.25 1.46 0.91
CA LEU A 35 -3.02 0.84 1.40
C LEU A 35 -2.67 -0.43 0.59
N ALA A 36 -3.66 -1.28 0.31
CA ALA A 36 -3.49 -2.46 -0.53
C ALA A 36 -3.05 -2.08 -1.95
N LEU A 37 -3.63 -1.04 -2.55
CA LEU A 37 -3.22 -0.56 -3.87
C LEU A 37 -1.76 -0.11 -3.87
N ILE A 38 -1.34 0.66 -2.87
CA ILE A 38 0.05 1.13 -2.75
C ILE A 38 0.99 -0.07 -2.59
N VAL A 39 0.70 -0.99 -1.67
CA VAL A 39 1.59 -2.13 -1.37
C VAL A 39 1.65 -3.12 -2.54
N CYS A 40 0.52 -3.49 -3.13
CA CYS A 40 0.49 -4.46 -4.23
C CYS A 40 1.01 -3.84 -5.54
N SER A 41 0.66 -2.60 -5.85
CA SER A 41 1.09 -1.98 -7.11
C SER A 41 2.54 -1.50 -7.06
N LEU A 42 2.94 -0.78 -6.01
CA LEU A 42 4.31 -0.27 -5.92
C LEU A 42 5.27 -1.30 -5.35
N GLY A 43 4.86 -2.05 -4.33
CA GLY A 43 5.70 -3.07 -3.70
C GLY A 43 5.82 -4.32 -4.55
N ALA A 44 4.68 -4.95 -4.89
CA ALA A 44 4.72 -6.21 -5.61
C ALA A 44 5.06 -6.02 -7.10
N ALA A 45 4.45 -5.09 -7.83
CA ALA A 45 4.70 -4.97 -9.28
C ALA A 45 6.07 -4.36 -9.64
N ILE A 46 6.55 -3.35 -8.90
CA ILE A 46 7.87 -2.74 -9.16
C ILE A 46 8.97 -3.50 -8.42
N GLY A 47 8.71 -3.89 -7.17
CA GLY A 47 9.69 -4.61 -6.35
C GLY A 47 9.99 -6.02 -6.86
N SER A 48 9.02 -6.72 -7.45
CA SER A 48 9.27 -8.05 -8.03
C SER A 48 10.28 -8.00 -9.16
N GLU A 49 10.26 -6.95 -9.99
CA GLU A 49 11.18 -6.78 -11.11
C GLU A 49 12.59 -6.43 -10.63
N PHE A 50 12.70 -5.54 -9.64
CA PHE A 50 13.99 -5.24 -9.01
C PHE A 50 14.59 -6.47 -8.34
N LEU A 51 13.78 -7.23 -7.59
CA LEU A 51 14.22 -8.44 -6.91
C LEU A 51 14.62 -9.52 -7.92
N GLN A 52 13.85 -9.71 -9.00
CA GLN A 52 14.20 -10.63 -10.07
C GLN A 52 15.51 -10.22 -10.77
N LYS A 53 15.74 -8.94 -11.02
CA LYS A 53 16.99 -8.46 -11.63
C LYS A 53 18.21 -8.70 -10.73
N ILE A 54 18.06 -8.47 -9.43
CA ILE A 54 19.12 -8.72 -8.42
C ILE A 54 19.40 -10.22 -8.30
N LEU A 55 18.36 -11.05 -8.09
CA LEU A 55 18.50 -12.51 -7.93
C LEU A 55 19.02 -13.21 -9.19
N SER A 56 18.70 -12.66 -10.37
CA SER A 56 19.15 -13.22 -11.65
C SER A 56 20.57 -12.79 -12.04
N PHE A 57 21.29 -12.03 -11.19
CA PHE A 57 22.58 -11.41 -11.53
C PHE A 57 22.53 -10.65 -12.88
N GLY A 58 21.42 -9.97 -13.16
CA GLY A 58 21.23 -9.23 -14.40
C GLY A 58 20.94 -10.06 -15.66
N ARG A 59 20.76 -11.39 -15.56
CA ARG A 59 20.41 -12.24 -16.72
C ARG A 59 19.01 -12.00 -17.27
N ARG A 60 18.08 -11.50 -16.45
CA ARG A 60 16.70 -11.20 -16.85
C ARG A 60 16.59 -9.72 -17.21
N SER A 61 16.11 -9.42 -18.42
CA SER A 61 15.80 -8.07 -18.87
C SER A 61 14.54 -7.55 -18.19
N PHE A 62 14.49 -6.25 -17.94
CA PHE A 62 13.30 -5.58 -17.41
C PHE A 62 12.17 -5.70 -18.44
N ASP A 63 11.09 -6.40 -18.10
CA ASP A 63 9.93 -6.57 -18.98
C ASP A 63 8.76 -5.69 -18.51
N PRO A 64 8.42 -4.62 -19.25
CA PRO A 64 7.28 -3.78 -18.92
C PRO A 64 5.94 -4.53 -18.88
N MET A 65 5.83 -5.65 -19.60
CA MET A 65 4.60 -6.45 -19.63
C MET A 65 4.41 -7.23 -18.32
N ASP A 66 5.49 -7.73 -17.71
CA ASP A 66 5.42 -8.39 -16.40
C ASP A 66 4.99 -7.39 -15.30
N MET A 67 5.51 -6.16 -15.36
CA MET A 67 5.09 -5.08 -14.46
C MET A 67 3.61 -4.69 -14.66
N LEU A 68 3.14 -4.60 -15.91
CA LEU A 68 1.75 -4.29 -16.21
C LEU A 68 0.81 -5.42 -15.75
N CYS A 69 1.16 -6.68 -15.98
CA CYS A 69 0.38 -7.83 -15.53
C CYS A 69 0.27 -7.87 -13.99
N ASN A 70 1.37 -7.63 -13.27
CA ASN A 70 1.36 -7.56 -11.81
C ASN A 70 0.52 -6.39 -11.29
N ALA A 71 0.56 -5.23 -11.97
CA ALA A 71 -0.29 -4.09 -11.63
C ALA A 71 -1.77 -4.40 -11.86
N LEU A 72 -2.14 -4.98 -13.01
CA LEU A 72 -3.51 -5.36 -13.33
C LEU A 72 -4.05 -6.43 -12.38
N GLY A 73 -3.26 -7.48 -12.09
CA GLY A 73 -3.63 -8.52 -11.13
C GLY A 73 -3.86 -7.95 -9.73
N SER A 74 -3.04 -6.99 -9.30
CA SER A 74 -3.21 -6.28 -8.03
C SER A 74 -4.52 -5.49 -7.97
N VAL A 75 -4.83 -4.72 -9.03
CA VAL A 75 -6.08 -3.95 -9.13
C VAL A 75 -7.30 -4.88 -9.10
N ILE A 76 -7.27 -5.98 -9.86
CA ILE A 76 -8.36 -6.96 -9.92
C ILE A 76 -8.56 -7.63 -8.57
N GLY A 77 -7.49 -8.07 -7.91
CA GLY A 77 -7.57 -8.71 -6.59
C GLY A 77 -8.16 -7.78 -5.52
N ILE A 78 -7.79 -6.50 -5.55
CA ILE A 78 -8.33 -5.47 -4.65
C ILE A 78 -9.81 -5.19 -4.96
N ALA A 79 -10.19 -5.12 -6.23
CA ALA A 79 -11.57 -4.96 -6.64
C ALA A 79 -12.45 -6.14 -6.22
N PHE A 80 -11.92 -7.36 -6.31
CA PHE A 80 -12.62 -8.57 -5.87
C PHE A 80 -12.80 -8.61 -4.35
N ALA A 81 -11.75 -8.27 -3.59
CA ALA A 81 -11.82 -8.13 -2.14
C ALA A 81 -12.85 -7.06 -1.71
N TYR A 82 -12.91 -5.93 -2.42
CA TYR A 82 -13.91 -4.89 -2.19
C TYR A 82 -15.33 -5.40 -2.48
N TYR A 83 -15.53 -6.14 -3.56
CA TYR A 83 -16.84 -6.70 -3.90
C TYR A 83 -17.31 -7.74 -2.89
N GLN A 84 -16.41 -8.60 -2.39
CA GLN A 84 -16.74 -9.64 -1.42
C GLN A 84 -17.09 -9.06 -0.03
N GLU A 85 -16.57 -7.89 0.32
CA GLU A 85 -16.81 -7.25 1.61
C GLU A 85 -18.04 -6.32 1.62
N ARG A 86 -18.62 -6.07 0.44
CA ARG A 86 -19.83 -5.27 0.26
C ARG A 86 -21.09 -6.08 0.54
#